data_AF-A0A147KHH9-F1
#
_entry.id   AF-A0A147KHH9-F1
#
_cell.length_a   1.000
_cell.length_b   1.000
_cell.length_c   1.000
_cell.angle_alpha   90.00
_cell.angle_beta   90.00
_cell.angle_gamma   90.00
#
_symmetry.space_group_name_H-M   'P 1'
#
loop_
_entity.id
_entity.type
_entity.pdbx_description
1 polymer ?
#
loop_
_entity_poly.entity_id
_entity_poly.type
_entity_poly.pdbx_seq_one_letter_code
_entity_poly.pdbx_strand_id
1 'polypeptide(L)'
;MSAAIPEPTGPAPQGGQPGTGEESVAKLISIAPRPTLAQRLISWASRPPGKLYLPSCVIVALVLLYEDSVPGGHLTSFVLGLGGGAVLATMGALRLGIAMTVARPMIRYYWLRWITPPLIALAAVALSLADVPLQARVDASAADLLHLRETTGSSGVVLPEERWTGFYPISEVSEREGVTLFTVEGAGLLKKSGLAYSPKALETDVFLPGHGNVVYEHVKGNWYSWTDY
;
A
#
# COMPACT_ATOMS: atom_id res chain seq x y z
N MET A 1 7.08 -90.54 -21.07
CA MET A 1 5.73 -89.96 -21.29
C MET A 1 5.92 -88.48 -21.54
N SER A 2 5.98 -88.08 -22.82
CA SER A 2 6.14 -86.68 -23.24
C SER A 2 4.78 -86.16 -23.66
N ALA A 3 4.31 -85.09 -23.02
CA ALA A 3 3.10 -84.38 -23.41
C ALA A 3 3.47 -83.28 -24.43
N ALA A 4 2.90 -83.38 -25.63
CA ALA A 4 2.96 -82.35 -26.66
C ALA A 4 1.98 -81.21 -26.31
N ILE A 5 2.43 -79.96 -26.48
CA ILE A 5 1.62 -78.75 -26.33
C ILE A 5 0.95 -78.45 -27.68
N PRO A 6 -0.36 -78.21 -27.76
CA PRO A 6 -1.02 -77.86 -29.01
C PRO A 6 -0.76 -76.38 -29.38
N GLU A 7 -0.48 -76.13 -30.66
CA GLU A 7 -0.37 -74.79 -31.24
C GLU A 7 -1.74 -74.07 -31.25
N PRO A 8 -1.80 -72.78 -30.87
CA PRO A 8 -3.00 -71.98 -31.04
C PRO A 8 -3.14 -71.51 -32.49
N THR A 9 -4.09 -72.10 -33.21
CA THR A 9 -4.57 -71.62 -34.51
C THR A 9 -5.58 -70.51 -34.31
N GLY A 10 -5.13 -69.26 -34.45
CA GLY A 10 -6.01 -68.08 -34.48
C GLY A 10 -5.33 -66.94 -35.24
N PRO A 11 -6.05 -66.17 -36.08
CA PRO A 11 -5.45 -65.05 -36.78
C PRO A 11 -4.97 -64.01 -35.76
N ALA A 12 -3.75 -63.52 -35.98
CA ALA A 12 -3.12 -62.50 -35.15
C ALA A 12 -4.08 -61.31 -34.94
N PRO A 13 -4.19 -60.75 -33.73
CA PRO A 13 -4.87 -59.48 -33.55
C PRO A 13 -4.16 -58.46 -34.44
N GLN A 14 -4.89 -57.95 -35.44
CA GLN A 14 -4.44 -56.85 -36.27
C GLN A 14 -3.95 -55.76 -35.33
N GLY A 15 -2.67 -55.40 -35.48
CA GLY A 15 -2.05 -54.31 -34.77
C GLY A 15 -2.88 -53.05 -34.99
N GLY A 16 -3.66 -52.67 -33.97
CA GLY A 16 -4.10 -51.31 -33.82
C GLY A 16 -2.84 -50.46 -33.78
N GLN A 17 -2.70 -49.56 -34.74
CA GLN A 17 -1.63 -48.58 -34.77
C GLN A 17 -1.50 -47.95 -33.38
N PRO A 18 -0.28 -47.65 -32.91
CA PRO A 18 -0.08 -46.79 -31.76
C PRO A 18 -0.50 -45.38 -32.19
N GLY A 19 -1.81 -45.13 -32.21
CA GLY A 19 -2.37 -43.80 -32.29
C GLY A 19 -1.74 -43.02 -31.15
N THR A 20 -0.92 -42.05 -31.52
CA THR A 20 -0.15 -41.22 -30.61
C THR A 20 -1.09 -40.72 -29.51
N GLY A 21 -0.67 -40.81 -28.25
CA GLY A 21 -1.46 -40.30 -27.12
C GLY A 21 -1.92 -38.84 -27.33
N GLU A 22 -1.27 -38.12 -28.25
CA GLU A 22 -1.63 -36.80 -28.77
C GLU A 22 -3.01 -36.76 -29.45
N GLU A 23 -3.42 -37.75 -30.24
CA GLU A 23 -4.74 -37.77 -30.88
C GLU A 23 -5.87 -37.99 -29.86
N SER A 24 -5.61 -38.82 -28.85
CA SER A 24 -6.55 -39.08 -27.77
C SER A 24 -6.71 -37.85 -26.85
N VAL A 25 -5.61 -37.15 -26.55
CA VAL A 25 -5.63 -35.88 -25.81
C VAL A 25 -6.32 -34.77 -26.63
N ALA A 26 -6.04 -34.66 -27.93
CA ALA A 26 -6.71 -33.70 -28.81
C ALA A 26 -8.22 -33.93 -28.89
N LYS A 27 -8.65 -35.20 -28.91
CA LYS A 27 -10.07 -35.58 -28.90
C LYS A 27 -10.74 -35.35 -27.54
N LEU A 28 -10.00 -35.49 -26.44
CA LEU A 28 -10.49 -35.14 -25.10
C LEU A 28 -10.60 -33.62 -24.90
N ILE A 29 -9.69 -32.83 -25.48
CA ILE A 29 -9.74 -31.36 -25.46
C ILE A 29 -10.90 -30.83 -26.32
N SER A 30 -11.25 -31.50 -27.42
CA SER A 30 -12.38 -31.08 -28.27
C SER A 30 -13.76 -31.37 -27.66
N ILE A 31 -13.85 -32.34 -26.74
CA ILE A 31 -15.09 -32.70 -26.02
C ILE A 31 -15.24 -31.89 -24.72
N ALA A 32 -14.17 -31.29 -24.21
CA ALA A 32 -14.23 -30.51 -22.98
C ALA A 32 -15.06 -29.23 -23.18
N PRO A 33 -16.17 -29.03 -22.44
CA PRO A 33 -16.96 -27.81 -22.53
C PRO A 33 -16.08 -26.61 -22.14
N ARG A 34 -16.15 -25.53 -22.93
CA ARG A 34 -15.41 -24.30 -22.65
C ARG A 34 -15.78 -23.81 -21.24
N PRO A 35 -14.78 -23.50 -20.39
CA PRO A 35 -15.08 -23.08 -19.03
C PRO A 35 -15.90 -21.78 -19.05
N THR A 36 -17.01 -21.79 -18.32
CA THR A 36 -17.88 -20.63 -18.14
C THR A 36 -17.14 -19.50 -17.43
N LEU A 37 -17.61 -18.25 -17.57
CA LEU A 37 -17.00 -17.11 -16.88
C LEU A 37 -16.94 -17.32 -15.36
N ALA A 38 -17.96 -17.94 -14.77
CA ALA A 38 -18.00 -18.30 -13.36
C ALA A 38 -16.89 -19.31 -12.99
N GLN A 39 -16.67 -20.34 -13.79
CA GLN A 39 -15.60 -21.33 -13.56
C GLN A 39 -14.20 -20.71 -13.71
N ARG A 40 -14.02 -19.77 -14.64
CA ARG A 40 -12.77 -19.00 -14.76
C ARG A 40 -12.54 -18.12 -13.53
N LEU A 41 -13.59 -17.47 -13.02
CA LEU A 41 -13.50 -16.64 -11.82
C LEU A 41 -13.15 -17.48 -10.57
N ILE A 42 -13.81 -18.63 -10.40
CA ILE A 42 -13.56 -19.56 -9.28
C ILE A 42 -12.15 -20.13 -9.33
N SER A 43 -11.68 -20.56 -10.51
CA SER A 43 -10.32 -21.10 -10.67
C SER A 43 -9.24 -20.04 -10.49
N TRP A 44 -9.51 -18.78 -10.83
CA TRP A 44 -8.61 -17.65 -10.55
C TRP A 44 -8.60 -17.27 -9.07
N ALA A 45 -9.77 -17.24 -8.42
CA ALA A 45 -9.92 -16.84 -7.03
C ALA A 45 -9.47 -17.89 -6.01
N SER A 46 -9.56 -19.17 -6.37
CA SER A 46 -9.10 -20.29 -5.52
C SER A 46 -7.57 -20.45 -5.52
N ARG A 47 -6.85 -19.81 -6.45
CA ARG A 47 -5.38 -19.79 -6.42
C ARG A 47 -4.91 -18.94 -5.23
N PRO A 48 -3.93 -19.42 -4.43
CA PRO A 48 -3.40 -18.64 -3.32
C PRO A 48 -2.89 -17.27 -3.83
N PRO A 49 -3.00 -16.20 -3.02
CA PRO A 49 -2.53 -14.88 -3.41
C PRO A 49 -1.09 -14.98 -3.93
N GLY A 50 -0.92 -14.56 -5.19
CA GLY A 50 0.31 -14.76 -5.94
C GLY A 50 1.48 -13.92 -5.43
N LYS A 51 2.68 -14.22 -5.92
CA LYS A 51 3.94 -13.56 -5.53
C LYS A 51 3.92 -12.03 -5.68
N LEU A 52 3.03 -11.48 -6.51
CA LEU A 52 2.92 -10.04 -6.75
C LEU A 52 1.90 -9.36 -5.83
N TYR A 53 0.87 -10.06 -5.37
CA TYR A 53 -0.22 -9.42 -4.61
C TYR A 53 0.25 -8.89 -3.25
N LEU A 54 1.04 -9.69 -2.52
CA LEU A 54 1.56 -9.29 -1.22
C LEU A 54 2.52 -8.09 -1.32
N PRO A 55 3.53 -8.08 -2.22
CA PRO A 55 4.33 -6.88 -2.47
C PRO A 55 3.50 -5.67 -2.85
N SER A 56 2.47 -5.82 -3.70
CA SER A 56 1.60 -4.69 -4.05
C SER A 56 0.85 -4.13 -2.83
N CYS A 57 0.37 -4.98 -1.92
CA CYS A 57 -0.27 -4.53 -0.68
C CYS A 57 0.73 -3.78 0.21
N VAL A 58 1.96 -4.27 0.32
CA VAL A 58 3.02 -3.60 1.09
C VAL A 58 3.34 -2.24 0.47
N ILE A 59 3.51 -2.15 -0.84
CA ILE A 59 3.81 -0.88 -1.54
C ILE A 59 2.69 0.12 -1.30
N VAL A 60 1.43 -0.27 -1.45
CA VAL A 60 0.29 0.62 -1.21
C VAL A 60 0.22 1.07 0.25
N ALA A 61 0.46 0.17 1.21
CA ALA A 61 0.51 0.52 2.62
C ALA A 61 1.63 1.54 2.90
N LEU A 62 2.82 1.37 2.29
CA LEU A 62 3.93 2.33 2.41
C LEU A 62 3.58 3.69 1.79
N VAL A 63 2.86 3.72 0.66
CA VAL A 63 2.41 4.98 0.04
C VAL A 63 1.43 5.71 0.97
N LEU A 64 0.53 4.99 1.63
CA LEU A 64 -0.40 5.58 2.60
C LEU A 64 0.33 6.10 3.85
N LEU A 65 1.29 5.34 4.38
CA LEU A 65 2.13 5.81 5.50
C LEU A 65 3.03 7.00 5.11
N TYR A 66 3.47 7.06 3.86
CA TYR A 66 4.18 8.23 3.36
C TYR A 66 3.27 9.46 3.32
N GLU A 67 2.03 9.30 2.88
CA GLU A 67 1.04 10.37 2.85
C GLU A 67 0.76 10.92 4.25
N ASP A 68 0.57 10.03 5.23
CA ASP A 68 0.40 10.33 6.65
C ASP A 68 1.62 11.07 7.25
N SER A 69 2.83 10.83 6.71
CA SER A 69 4.04 11.54 7.15
C SER A 69 4.19 12.97 6.61
N VAL A 70 3.30 13.44 5.72
CA VAL A 70 3.34 14.80 5.15
C VAL A 70 2.33 15.68 5.87
N PRO A 71 2.73 16.82 6.46
CA PRO A 71 1.81 17.69 7.20
C PRO A 71 0.70 18.24 6.31
N GLY A 72 -0.57 18.04 6.69
CA GLY A 72 -1.75 18.46 5.89
C GLY A 72 -2.02 17.60 4.64
N GLY A 73 -1.32 16.49 4.50
CA GLY A 73 -1.51 15.49 3.45
C GLY A 73 -0.90 15.87 2.09
N HIS A 74 -0.88 14.91 1.18
CA HIS A 74 -0.38 15.10 -0.19
C HIS A 74 -1.34 14.45 -1.19
N LEU A 75 -2.05 15.28 -1.97
CA LEU A 75 -3.21 14.86 -2.77
C LEU A 75 -2.90 13.70 -3.72
N THR A 76 -1.77 13.75 -4.42
CA THR A 76 -1.39 12.73 -5.40
C THR A 76 -1.15 11.37 -4.74
N SER A 77 -0.46 11.34 -3.59
CA SER A 77 -0.22 10.09 -2.86
C SER A 77 -1.50 9.58 -2.19
N PHE A 78 -2.38 10.48 -1.74
CA PHE A 78 -3.68 10.11 -1.20
C PHE A 78 -4.52 9.37 -2.24
N VAL A 79 -4.66 9.94 -3.44
CA VAL A 79 -5.43 9.32 -4.54
C VAL A 79 -4.83 7.97 -4.95
N LEU A 80 -3.50 7.88 -5.07
CA LEU A 80 -2.82 6.64 -5.43
C LEU A 80 -2.91 5.57 -4.34
N GLY A 81 -2.70 5.95 -3.08
CA GLY A 81 -2.77 5.07 -1.92
C GLY A 81 -4.18 4.56 -1.67
N LEU A 82 -5.17 5.47 -1.62
CA LEU A 82 -6.57 5.10 -1.39
C LEU A 82 -7.15 4.33 -2.58
N GLY A 83 -6.93 4.80 -3.81
CA GLY A 83 -7.40 4.14 -5.02
C GLY A 83 -6.77 2.74 -5.20
N GLY A 84 -5.45 2.64 -5.06
CA GLY A 84 -4.74 1.37 -5.11
C GLY A 84 -5.17 0.42 -3.99
N GLY A 85 -5.34 0.95 -2.77
CA GLY A 85 -5.80 0.20 -1.60
C GLY A 85 -7.21 -0.36 -1.79
N ALA A 86 -8.15 0.45 -2.25
CA ALA A 86 -9.52 0.05 -2.51
C ALA A 86 -9.61 -1.07 -3.56
N VAL A 87 -8.84 -0.97 -4.64
CA VAL A 87 -8.76 -2.01 -5.68
C VAL A 87 -8.21 -3.32 -5.11
N LEU A 88 -7.10 -3.26 -4.37
CA LEU A 88 -6.48 -4.45 -3.77
C LEU A 88 -7.36 -5.08 -2.69
N ALA A 89 -8.05 -4.27 -1.90
CA ALA A 89 -8.99 -4.72 -0.87
C ALA A 89 -10.21 -5.39 -1.48
N THR A 90 -10.81 -4.78 -2.51
CA THR A 90 -11.95 -5.37 -3.24
C THR A 90 -11.54 -6.69 -3.89
N MET A 91 -10.36 -6.73 -4.51
CA MET A 91 -9.82 -7.96 -5.10
C MET A 91 -9.59 -9.04 -4.04
N GLY A 92 -9.02 -8.67 -2.89
CA GLY A 92 -8.77 -9.57 -1.77
C GLY A 92 -10.06 -10.14 -1.17
N ALA A 93 -11.04 -9.26 -0.92
CA ALA A 93 -12.36 -9.62 -0.38
C ALA A 93 -13.13 -10.55 -1.32
N LEU A 94 -13.12 -10.25 -2.63
CA LEU A 94 -13.74 -11.11 -3.64
C LEU A 94 -13.09 -12.50 -3.66
N ARG A 95 -11.76 -12.56 -3.65
CA ARG A 95 -11.02 -13.83 -3.63
C ARG A 95 -11.30 -14.62 -2.36
N LEU A 96 -11.29 -13.96 -1.20
CA LEU A 96 -11.55 -14.59 0.09
C LEU A 96 -12.97 -15.14 0.17
N GLY A 97 -13.97 -14.36 -0.27
CA GLY A 97 -15.37 -14.78 -0.30
C GLY A 97 -15.61 -16.02 -1.17
N ILE A 98 -15.00 -16.08 -2.35
CA ILE A 98 -15.08 -17.25 -3.24
C ILE A 98 -14.31 -18.44 -2.64
N ALA A 99 -13.14 -18.21 -2.06
CA ALA A 99 -12.36 -19.29 -1.46
C ALA A 99 -13.07 -19.89 -0.23
N MET A 100 -13.77 -19.09 0.59
CA MET A 100 -14.53 -19.57 1.75
C MET A 100 -15.73 -20.44 1.38
N THR A 101 -16.29 -20.24 0.18
CA THR A 101 -17.44 -21.01 -0.33
C THR A 101 -17.02 -22.29 -1.04
N VAL A 102 -15.92 -22.28 -1.81
CA VAL A 102 -15.56 -23.40 -2.71
C VAL A 102 -14.26 -24.13 -2.31
N ALA A 103 -13.31 -23.46 -1.64
CA ALA A 103 -11.92 -23.93 -1.49
C ALA A 103 -11.41 -23.92 -0.04
N ARG A 104 -12.28 -24.25 0.94
CA ARG A 104 -11.95 -24.27 2.38
C ARG A 104 -10.66 -25.05 2.75
N PRO A 105 -10.36 -26.23 2.17
CA PRO A 105 -9.13 -26.97 2.52
C PRO A 105 -7.86 -26.21 2.12
N MET A 106 -7.88 -25.50 0.99
CA MET A 106 -6.76 -24.69 0.50
C MET A 106 -6.53 -23.43 1.34
N ILE A 107 -7.58 -22.85 1.90
CA ILE A 107 -7.45 -21.76 2.87
C ILE A 107 -6.71 -22.27 4.11
N ARG A 108 -7.08 -23.45 4.63
CA ARG A 108 -6.46 -23.97 5.86
C ARG A 108 -4.96 -24.24 5.69
N TYR A 109 -4.53 -24.75 4.53
CA TYR A 109 -3.12 -25.01 4.25
C TYR A 109 -2.31 -23.72 4.02
N TYR A 110 -2.88 -22.71 3.35
CA TYR A 110 -2.21 -21.44 3.05
C TYR A 110 -2.71 -20.25 3.88
N TRP A 111 -3.26 -20.50 5.07
CA TRP A 111 -3.94 -19.47 5.88
C TRP A 111 -3.07 -18.22 6.05
N LEU A 112 -1.79 -18.37 6.42
CA LEU A 112 -0.90 -17.22 6.60
C LEU A 112 -0.98 -16.23 5.43
N ARG A 113 -0.95 -16.71 4.18
CA ARG A 113 -1.01 -15.84 2.99
C ARG A 113 -2.34 -15.10 2.83
N TRP A 114 -3.43 -15.67 3.35
CA TRP A 114 -4.75 -15.05 3.34
C TRP A 114 -4.92 -14.01 4.46
N ILE A 115 -4.25 -14.19 5.60
CA ILE A 115 -4.31 -13.23 6.72
C ILE A 115 -3.26 -12.12 6.62
N THR A 116 -2.19 -12.29 5.83
CA THR A 116 -1.15 -11.27 5.68
C THR A 116 -1.68 -9.92 5.14
N PRO A 117 -2.49 -9.86 4.07
CA PRO A 117 -3.01 -8.58 3.58
C PRO A 117 -3.80 -7.76 4.62
N PRO A 118 -4.80 -8.33 5.34
CA PRO A 118 -5.50 -7.57 6.38
C PRO A 118 -4.59 -7.21 7.56
N LEU A 119 -3.59 -8.04 7.90
CA LEU A 119 -2.60 -7.69 8.92
C LEU A 119 -1.73 -6.50 8.49
N ILE A 120 -1.30 -6.43 7.23
CA ILE A 120 -0.57 -5.28 6.68
C ILE A 120 -1.44 -4.03 6.76
N ALA A 121 -2.70 -4.12 6.33
CA ALA A 121 -3.63 -3.00 6.38
C ALA A 121 -3.87 -2.54 7.83
N LEU A 122 -4.09 -3.47 8.76
CA LEU A 122 -4.28 -3.17 10.18
C LEU A 122 -3.04 -2.50 10.78
N ALA A 123 -1.84 -2.99 10.46
CA ALA A 123 -0.60 -2.39 10.92
C ALA A 123 -0.42 -0.96 10.38
N ALA A 124 -0.73 -0.72 9.10
CA ALA A 124 -0.67 0.61 8.51
C ALA A 124 -1.65 1.59 9.19
N VAL A 125 -2.89 1.16 9.43
CA VAL A 125 -3.90 1.95 10.14
C VAL A 125 -3.45 2.24 11.57
N ALA A 126 -2.91 1.24 12.28
CA ALA A 126 -2.43 1.43 13.66
C ALA A 126 -1.26 2.41 13.75
N LEU A 127 -0.36 2.40 12.76
CA LEU A 127 0.77 3.34 12.68
C LEU A 127 0.29 4.77 12.39
N SER A 128 -0.67 4.94 11.47
CA SER A 128 -1.24 6.25 11.12
C SER A 128 -2.05 6.85 12.28
N LEU A 129 -2.89 6.06 12.95
CA LEU A 129 -3.65 6.53 14.13
C LEU A 129 -2.78 6.95 15.32
N ALA A 130 -1.51 6.54 15.34
CA ALA A 130 -0.56 6.90 16.37
C ALA A 130 0.44 7.98 15.89
N ASP A 131 0.22 8.55 14.70
CA ASP A 131 1.06 9.55 14.04
C ASP A 131 2.54 9.16 13.96
N VAL A 132 2.83 7.85 13.98
CA VAL A 132 4.20 7.32 14.04
C VAL A 132 5.03 7.74 12.81
N PRO A 133 4.51 7.65 11.56
CA PRO A 133 5.25 8.08 10.38
C PRO A 133 5.63 9.56 10.43
N LEU A 134 4.68 10.43 10.81
CA LEU A 134 4.89 11.87 10.91
C LEU A 134 5.92 12.19 12.00
N GLN A 135 5.73 11.67 13.21
CA GLN A 135 6.65 11.88 14.33
C GLN A 135 8.07 11.38 14.00
N ALA A 136 8.21 10.20 13.40
CA ALA A 136 9.51 9.65 13.04
C ALA A 136 10.23 10.52 12.00
N ARG A 137 9.50 11.05 11.01
CA ARG A 137 10.07 11.92 9.97
C ARG A 137 10.45 13.30 10.51
N VAL A 138 9.65 13.86 11.42
CA VAL A 138 9.98 15.10 12.14
C VAL A 138 11.20 14.89 13.03
N ASP A 139 11.23 13.86 13.87
CA ASP A 139 12.38 13.55 14.73
C ASP A 139 13.67 13.43 13.93
N ALA A 140 13.61 12.74 12.78
CA ALA A 140 14.76 12.55 11.91
C ALA A 140 15.22 13.83 11.20
N SER A 141 14.36 14.85 11.09
CA SER A 141 14.66 16.13 10.43
C SER A 141 14.82 17.30 11.41
N ALA A 142 14.57 17.09 12.70
CA ALA A 142 14.43 18.18 13.67
C ALA A 142 15.70 19.03 13.81
N ALA A 143 16.88 18.39 13.81
CA ALA A 143 18.15 19.10 13.91
C ALA A 143 18.40 20.02 12.71
N ASP A 144 18.16 19.52 11.50
CA ASP A 144 18.35 20.30 10.26
C ASP A 144 17.36 21.46 10.17
N LEU A 145 16.10 21.24 10.56
CA LEU A 145 15.08 22.29 10.57
C LEU A 145 15.38 23.38 11.61
N LEU A 146 15.89 23.01 12.79
CA LEU A 146 16.32 23.97 13.80
C LEU A 146 17.55 24.75 13.36
N HIS A 147 18.51 24.10 12.69
CA HIS A 147 19.65 24.80 12.08
C HIS A 147 19.17 25.79 11.02
N LEU A 148 18.20 25.42 10.18
CA LEU A 148 17.63 26.32 9.17
C LEU A 148 16.98 27.55 9.82
N ARG A 149 16.27 27.36 10.95
CA ARG A 149 15.71 28.48 11.71
C ARG A 149 16.79 29.46 12.19
N GLU A 150 17.91 28.94 12.69
CA GLU A 150 19.02 29.77 13.19
C GLU A 150 19.71 30.57 12.08
N THR A 151 19.83 30.01 10.87
CA THR A 151 20.46 30.70 9.73
C THR A 151 19.56 31.71 9.03
N THR A 152 18.24 31.51 9.10
CA THR A 152 17.26 32.30 8.35
C THR A 152 17.00 33.67 8.96
N GLY A 153 17.30 33.86 10.25
CA GLY A 153 17.05 35.12 10.96
C GLY A 153 15.55 35.42 11.15
N SER A 154 15.24 36.33 12.07
CA SER A 154 13.88 36.55 12.60
C SER A 154 13.06 37.64 11.90
N SER A 155 13.40 37.99 10.66
CA SER A 155 12.72 39.08 9.94
C SER A 155 12.38 38.72 8.51
N GLY A 156 11.17 38.19 8.34
CA GLY A 156 10.50 38.06 7.04
C GLY A 156 10.27 36.63 6.58
N VAL A 157 9.68 36.54 5.39
CA VAL A 157 9.55 35.31 4.62
C VAL A 157 10.88 35.08 3.91
N VAL A 158 11.51 33.93 4.13
CA VAL A 158 12.77 33.56 3.48
C VAL A 158 12.58 32.29 2.67
N LEU A 159 13.17 32.30 1.47
CA LEU A 159 13.26 31.15 0.59
C LEU A 159 14.61 30.46 0.88
N PRO A 160 14.63 29.22 1.37
CA PRO A 160 15.88 28.49 1.61
C PRO A 160 16.72 28.38 0.34
N GLU A 161 18.05 28.47 0.47
CA GLU A 161 18.96 28.21 -0.66
C GLU A 161 18.90 26.73 -1.10
N GLU A 162 18.77 25.83 -0.13
CA GLU A 162 18.58 24.40 -0.36
C GLU A 162 17.09 24.04 -0.28
N ARG A 163 16.57 23.43 -1.36
CA ARG A 163 15.17 23.00 -1.43
C ARG A 163 14.81 21.91 -0.40
N TRP A 164 15.79 21.14 0.07
CA TRP A 164 15.57 20.04 1.00
C TRP A 164 16.24 20.34 2.33
N THR A 165 15.51 20.17 3.42
CA THR A 165 16.03 20.28 4.79
C THR A 165 15.60 19.04 5.56
N GLY A 166 16.56 18.19 5.90
CA GLY A 166 16.28 16.83 6.36
C GLY A 166 15.48 16.04 5.32
N PHE A 167 14.33 15.49 5.74
CA PHE A 167 13.42 14.75 4.87
C PHE A 167 12.29 15.58 4.27
N TYR A 168 12.31 16.91 4.41
CA TYR A 168 11.25 17.77 3.90
C TYR A 168 11.75 18.71 2.79
N PRO A 169 11.01 18.82 1.68
CA PRO A 169 11.26 19.88 0.71
C PRO A 169 10.67 21.19 1.26
N ILE A 170 11.50 22.08 1.78
CA ILE A 170 11.05 23.35 2.36
C ILE A 170 11.05 24.43 1.28
N SER A 171 9.89 25.02 1.01
CA SER A 171 9.74 26.10 0.03
C SER A 171 9.90 27.48 0.67
N GLU A 172 9.53 27.61 1.93
CA GLU A 172 9.40 28.92 2.60
C GLU A 172 9.57 28.75 4.10
N VAL A 173 10.30 29.66 4.74
CA VAL A 173 10.40 29.76 6.20
C VAL A 173 9.91 31.15 6.59
N SER A 174 9.03 31.22 7.59
CA SER A 174 8.55 32.49 8.14
C SER A 174 8.43 32.42 9.65
N GLU A 175 8.57 33.55 10.33
CA GLU A 175 8.34 33.65 11.77
C GLU A 175 7.12 34.53 12.06
N ARG A 176 6.23 34.05 12.92
CA ARG A 176 5.02 34.76 13.37
C ARG A 176 4.86 34.60 14.87
N GLU A 177 4.89 35.71 15.60
CA GLU A 177 4.64 35.73 17.06
C GLU A 177 5.52 34.72 17.85
N GLY A 178 6.76 34.51 17.40
CA GLY A 178 7.71 33.56 18.01
C GLY A 178 7.52 32.09 17.62
N VAL A 179 6.66 31.80 16.64
CA VAL A 179 6.47 30.50 16.00
C VAL A 179 7.16 30.51 14.64
N THR A 180 8.03 29.54 14.38
CA THR A 180 8.66 29.37 13.07
C THR A 180 7.83 28.41 12.23
N LEU A 181 7.35 28.88 11.08
CA LEU A 181 6.59 28.12 10.10
C LEU A 181 7.51 27.70 8.95
N PHE A 182 7.60 26.41 8.73
CA PHE A 182 8.27 25.78 7.59
C PHE A 182 7.20 25.31 6.61
N THR A 183 7.05 25.98 5.47
CA THR A 183 6.15 25.56 4.41
C THR A 183 6.78 24.41 3.63
N VAL A 184 6.08 23.28 3.57
CA VAL A 184 6.55 22.10 2.86
C VAL A 184 5.99 22.12 1.44
N GLU A 185 6.84 21.95 0.43
CA GLU A 185 6.44 21.92 -0.97
C GLU A 185 5.54 20.71 -1.24
N GLY A 186 4.38 20.96 -1.84
CA GLY A 186 3.38 19.92 -2.14
C GLY A 186 2.58 19.43 -0.93
N ALA A 187 2.83 19.97 0.26
CA ALA A 187 2.04 19.67 1.45
C ALA A 187 0.73 20.47 1.45
N GLY A 188 -0.34 19.82 1.92
CA GLY A 188 -1.70 20.33 1.87
C GLY A 188 -2.45 19.87 0.62
N LEU A 189 -3.70 19.45 0.79
CA LEU A 189 -4.53 18.98 -0.34
C LEU A 189 -4.87 20.09 -1.33
N LEU A 190 -5.18 21.29 -0.83
CA LEU A 190 -5.64 22.44 -1.63
C LEU A 190 -5.00 23.78 -1.21
N LYS A 191 -4.37 23.82 -0.03
CA LYS A 191 -3.87 25.01 0.65
C LYS A 191 -2.45 24.77 1.10
N LYS A 192 -1.72 25.84 1.45
CA LYS A 192 -0.37 25.69 2.00
C LYS A 192 -0.45 25.00 3.35
N SER A 193 0.47 24.08 3.56
CA SER A 193 0.63 23.36 4.83
C SER A 193 2.12 23.13 5.11
N GLY A 194 2.43 22.83 6.35
CA GLY A 194 3.81 22.58 6.73
C GLY A 194 3.99 22.24 8.20
N LEU A 195 5.23 22.40 8.67
CA LEU A 195 5.61 22.20 10.07
C LEU A 195 5.76 23.54 10.76
N ALA A 196 5.41 23.58 12.03
CA ALA A 196 5.57 24.73 12.90
C ALA A 196 6.38 24.31 14.13
N TYR A 197 7.35 25.14 14.50
CA TYR A 197 8.10 25.00 15.74
C TYR A 197 7.76 26.14 16.69
N SER A 198 7.30 25.80 17.90
CA SER A 198 7.02 26.77 18.95
C SER A 198 7.64 26.33 20.28
N PRO A 199 8.47 27.18 20.93
CA PRO A 199 9.00 26.88 22.26
C PRO A 199 7.91 26.98 23.35
N LYS A 200 6.75 27.57 23.05
CA LYS A 200 5.59 27.63 23.95
C LYS A 200 4.50 26.70 23.44
N ALA A 201 3.70 26.16 24.35
CA ALA A 201 2.52 25.39 23.98
C ALA A 201 1.56 26.28 23.18
N LEU A 202 1.11 25.79 22.03
CA LEU A 202 0.09 26.44 21.20
C LEU A 202 -1.26 25.76 21.44
N GLU A 203 -2.34 26.53 21.36
CA GLU A 203 -3.68 25.94 21.27
C GLU A 203 -3.83 25.28 19.90
N THR A 204 -4.35 24.05 19.87
CA THR A 204 -4.59 23.28 18.65
C THR A 204 -6.04 23.46 18.20
N ASP A 205 -6.30 23.19 16.92
CA ASP A 205 -7.66 23.13 16.35
C ASP A 205 -8.44 24.46 16.40
N VAL A 206 -7.76 25.57 16.67
CA VAL A 206 -8.33 26.92 16.74
C VAL A 206 -7.48 27.93 15.98
N PHE A 207 -8.12 29.00 15.50
CA PHE A 207 -7.43 30.13 14.90
C PHE A 207 -6.79 30.99 15.99
N LEU A 208 -5.46 31.03 16.03
CA LEU A 208 -4.73 31.87 16.96
C LEU A 208 -4.73 33.34 16.50
N PRO A 209 -5.12 34.29 17.37
CA PRO A 209 -5.06 35.71 17.05
C PRO A 209 -3.65 36.14 16.63
N GLY A 210 -3.52 36.82 15.49
CA GLY A 210 -2.22 37.28 14.97
C GLY A 210 -1.48 36.28 14.07
N HIS A 211 -1.94 35.02 13.99
CA HIS A 211 -1.31 33.99 13.14
C HIS A 211 -1.95 33.88 11.74
N GLY A 212 -3.04 34.60 11.49
CA GLY A 212 -3.82 34.54 10.25
C GLY A 212 -4.86 33.42 10.27
N ASN A 213 -5.24 32.91 9.09
CA ASN A 213 -6.18 31.78 8.94
C ASN A 213 -5.48 30.42 9.08
N VAL A 214 -4.57 30.31 10.04
CA VAL A 214 -3.76 29.11 10.24
C VAL A 214 -4.29 28.35 11.45
N VAL A 215 -4.49 27.04 11.27
CA VAL A 215 -4.80 26.10 12.36
C VAL A 215 -3.57 25.22 12.60
N TYR A 216 -3.31 24.91 13.87
CA TYR A 216 -2.20 24.07 14.29
C TYR A 216 -2.71 22.74 14.84
N GLU A 217 -2.01 21.65 14.54
CA GLU A 217 -2.23 20.35 15.18
C GLU A 217 -0.92 19.92 15.84
N HIS A 218 -1.00 19.34 17.03
CA HIS A 218 0.20 18.92 17.76
C HIS A 218 0.77 17.65 17.13
N VAL A 219 2.08 17.63 16.90
CA VAL A 219 2.78 16.45 16.38
C VAL A 219 3.55 15.78 17.50
N LYS A 220 4.54 16.48 18.06
CA LYS A 220 5.39 15.95 19.13
C LYS A 220 6.25 17.05 19.75
N GLY A 221 6.29 17.08 21.09
CA GLY A 221 7.09 18.08 21.80
C GLY A 221 6.71 19.51 21.39
N ASN A 222 7.67 20.24 20.83
CA ASN A 222 7.50 21.62 20.35
C ASN A 222 7.12 21.72 18.86
N TRP A 223 6.85 20.59 18.21
CA TRP A 223 6.49 20.51 16.80
C TRP A 223 4.98 20.38 16.61
N TYR A 224 4.49 21.15 15.66
CA TYR A 224 3.09 21.20 15.23
C TYR A 224 3.05 21.07 13.70
N SER A 225 1.96 20.54 13.15
CA SER A 225 1.60 20.78 11.76
C SER A 225 0.80 22.08 11.71
N TRP A 226 0.82 22.76 10.56
CA TRP A 226 -0.05 23.92 10.34
C TRP A 226 -0.67 23.85 8.97
N THR A 227 -1.91 24.33 8.85
CA THR A 227 -2.63 24.39 7.57
C THR A 227 -3.36 25.73 7.45
N ASP A 228 -3.26 26.33 6.27
CA ASP A 228 -3.94 27.58 5.90
C ASP A 228 -5.38 27.30 5.41
N TYR A 229 -6.35 28.12 5.83
CA TYR A 229 -7.77 28.01 5.47
C TYR A 229 -8.27 29.19 4.61
#